data_AF-A0A224YCM8-F1
#
_entry.id   AF-A0A224YCM8-F1
#
_cell.length_a   1.000
_cell.length_b   1.000
_cell.length_c   1.000
_cell.angle_alpha   90.00
_cell.angle_beta   90.00
_cell.angle_gamma   90.00
#
_symmetry.space_group_name_H-M   'P 1'
#
loop_
_entity.id
_entity.type
_entity.pdbx_description
1 polymer ?
#
loop_
_entity_poly.entity_id
_entity_poly.type
_entity_poly.pdbx_seq_one_letter_code
_entity_poly.pdbx_strand_id
1 'polypeptide(L)'
;MARRNTLFILLLAIFIVLQQGTNAVPEPERCNRQVRPACDENPCTCDPRSNFGEQYANVFFYNATINKCQPQGEAQNCNGFGEEDLCNRLCVRAAAA
;
A
#
# COMPACT_ATOMS: atom_id res chain seq x y z
N MET A 1 36.87 33.87 6.85
CA MET A 1 35.60 33.60 6.12
C MET A 1 35.28 32.11 5.94
N ALA A 2 36.22 31.16 6.09
CA ALA A 2 35.95 29.73 5.87
C ALA A 2 35.06 29.03 6.93
N ARG A 3 35.19 29.39 8.22
CA ARG A 3 34.44 28.75 9.35
C ARG A 3 32.91 28.89 9.27
N ARG A 4 32.41 29.99 8.69
CA ARG A 4 30.96 30.24 8.58
C ARG A 4 30.33 29.32 7.53
N ASN A 5 31.03 29.07 6.42
CA ASN A 5 30.53 28.21 5.35
C ASN A 5 30.47 26.73 5.77
N THR A 6 31.42 26.26 6.57
CA THR A 6 31.43 24.86 7.04
C THR A 6 30.24 24.53 7.93
N LEU A 7 29.84 25.48 8.80
CA LEU A 7 28.67 25.33 9.67
C LEU A 7 27.37 25.29 8.86
N PHE A 8 27.25 26.15 7.85
CA PHE A 8 26.09 26.17 6.95
C PHE A 8 25.95 24.87 6.16
N ILE A 9 27.05 24.31 5.67
CA ILE A 9 27.05 23.05 4.92
C ILE A 9 26.62 21.88 5.82
N LEU A 10 27.11 21.84 7.07
CA LEU A 10 26.70 20.81 8.04
C LEU A 10 25.22 20.89 8.39
N LEU A 11 24.70 22.10 8.63
CA LEU A 11 23.28 22.30 8.92
C LEU A 11 22.39 21.93 7.73
N LEU A 12 22.82 22.25 6.50
CA LEU A 12 22.13 21.82 5.28
C LEU A 12 22.11 20.29 5.14
N ALA A 13 23.22 19.62 5.39
CA ALA A 13 23.29 18.15 5.33
C ALA A 13 22.36 17.50 6.37
N ILE A 14 22.33 18.01 7.61
CA ILE A 14 21.42 17.53 8.66
C ILE A 14 19.96 17.76 8.26
N PHE A 15 19.63 18.93 7.72
CA PHE A 15 18.28 19.25 7.26
C PHE A 15 17.82 18.31 6.13
N ILE A 16 18.69 18.02 5.15
CA ILE A 16 18.40 17.08 4.06
C ILE A 16 18.15 15.67 4.60
N VAL A 17 18.97 15.20 5.55
CA VAL A 17 18.79 13.87 6.17
C VAL A 17 17.48 13.81 6.97
N LEU A 18 17.13 14.86 7.70
CA LEU A 18 15.87 14.93 8.46
C LEU A 18 14.63 14.93 7.55
N GLN A 19 14.72 15.49 6.34
CA GLN A 19 13.63 15.45 5.36
C GLN A 19 13.39 14.06 4.74
N GLN A 20 14.32 13.11 4.86
CA GLN A 20 14.11 11.76 4.31
C GLN A 20 13.20 10.88 5.18
N GLY A 21 12.92 11.30 6.43
CA GLY A 21 12.12 10.52 7.38
C GLY A 21 10.60 10.79 7.37
N THR A 22 10.11 11.80 6.65
CA THR A 22 8.71 12.26 6.78
C THR A 22 7.71 11.63 5.81
N ASN A 23 8.14 10.73 4.92
CA ASN A 23 7.26 10.14 3.90
C ASN A 23 6.70 8.75 4.26
N ALA A 24 6.80 8.33 5.53
CA ALA A 24 6.19 7.09 5.96
C ALA A 24 4.66 7.24 6.00
N VAL A 25 3.97 6.68 4.99
CA VAL A 25 2.51 6.54 5.02
C VAL A 25 2.14 5.59 6.17
N PRO A 26 1.17 5.93 7.03
CA PRO A 26 0.70 5.05 8.09
C PRO A 26 0.38 3.65 7.55
N GLU A 27 0.67 2.63 8.36
CA GLU A 27 0.58 1.23 7.94
C GLU A 27 -0.80 0.82 7.38
N PRO A 28 -1.95 1.30 7.89
CA PRO A 28 -3.24 1.03 7.26
C PRO A 28 -3.41 1.76 5.92
N GLU A 29 -2.97 3.01 5.83
CA GLU A 29 -3.12 3.85 4.64
C GLU A 29 -2.30 3.35 3.44
N ARG A 30 -1.27 2.54 3.66
CA ARG A 30 -0.50 1.89 2.58
C ARG A 30 -1.36 1.00 1.67
N CYS A 31 -2.49 0.52 2.21
CA CYS A 31 -3.46 -0.31 1.52
C CYS A 31 -4.61 0.49 0.89
N ASN A 32 -4.61 1.81 1.04
CA ASN A 32 -5.57 2.70 0.39
C ASN A 32 -5.01 3.15 -0.97
N ARG A 33 -5.67 2.72 -2.05
CA ARG A 33 -5.32 3.03 -3.43
C ARG A 33 -5.40 4.54 -3.75
N GLN A 34 -6.16 5.33 -2.99
CA GLN A 34 -6.19 6.79 -3.13
C GLN A 34 -4.93 7.47 -2.58
N VAL A 35 -4.39 6.95 -1.48
CA VAL A 35 -3.14 7.44 -0.87
C VAL A 35 -1.94 6.90 -1.63
N ARG A 36 -2.02 5.63 -2.06
CA ARG A 36 -0.95 4.93 -2.75
C ARG A 36 -1.46 4.14 -3.97
N PRO A 37 -1.56 4.79 -5.15
CA PRO A 37 -2.14 4.20 -6.35
C PRO A 37 -1.45 2.92 -6.83
N ALA A 38 -0.14 2.81 -6.59
CA ALA A 38 0.64 1.66 -7.02
C ALA A 38 0.29 0.38 -6.27
N CYS A 39 -0.27 0.48 -5.04
CA CYS A 39 -0.52 -0.64 -4.14
C CYS A 39 0.72 -1.55 -3.99
N ASP A 40 1.52 -1.31 -2.96
CA ASP A 40 2.81 -1.99 -2.73
C ASP A 40 2.78 -3.52 -2.79
N GLU A 41 3.98 -4.11 -2.79
CA GLU A 41 4.39 -5.44 -3.27
C GLU A 41 3.53 -6.66 -2.90
N ASN A 42 2.56 -6.56 -2.00
CA ASN A 42 1.58 -7.63 -1.81
C ASN A 42 0.17 -7.13 -1.40
N PRO A 43 -0.72 -6.85 -2.38
CA PRO A 43 -2.10 -6.44 -2.10
C PRO A 43 -2.91 -7.49 -1.33
N CYS A 44 -2.52 -8.76 -1.39
CA CYS A 44 -3.21 -9.87 -0.76
C CYS A 44 -3.08 -9.87 0.77
N THR A 45 -2.15 -9.07 1.32
CA THR A 45 -1.96 -8.92 2.78
C THR A 45 -2.81 -7.81 3.39
N CYS A 46 -3.40 -6.95 2.57
CA CYS A 46 -4.26 -5.87 3.06
C CYS A 46 -5.58 -6.44 3.58
N ASP A 47 -6.03 -5.96 4.74
CA ASP A 47 -7.34 -6.31 5.29
C ASP A 47 -8.42 -5.92 4.28
N PRO A 48 -9.23 -6.85 3.76
CA PRO A 48 -10.26 -6.56 2.78
C PRO A 48 -11.41 -5.67 3.32
N ARG A 49 -11.50 -5.48 4.64
CA ARG A 49 -12.54 -4.70 5.34
C ARG A 49 -11.98 -3.46 6.03
N SER A 50 -11.04 -2.79 5.38
CA SER A 50 -10.39 -1.58 5.90
C SER A 50 -11.25 -0.30 5.78
N ASN A 51 -12.44 -0.37 5.17
CA ASN A 51 -13.37 0.76 4.99
C ASN A 51 -12.75 1.96 4.23
N PHE A 52 -11.94 1.69 3.21
CA PHE A 52 -11.36 2.74 2.36
C PHE A 52 -12.31 3.23 1.26
N GLY A 53 -13.51 2.65 1.17
CA GLY A 53 -14.55 3.09 0.26
C GLY A 53 -15.78 2.17 0.29
N GLU A 54 -16.63 2.33 -0.72
CA GLU A 54 -17.79 1.46 -0.89
C GLU A 54 -17.40 0.06 -1.40
N GLN A 55 -18.25 -0.91 -1.09
CA GLN A 55 -18.15 -2.27 -1.60
C GLN A 55 -18.92 -2.39 -2.91
N TYR A 56 -18.33 -3.09 -3.87
CA TYR A 56 -18.92 -3.30 -5.18
C TYR A 56 -19.02 -4.80 -5.48
N ALA A 57 -20.17 -5.25 -5.96
CA ALA A 57 -20.40 -6.67 -6.24
C ALA A 57 -19.45 -7.24 -7.30
N ASN A 58 -18.97 -6.40 -8.22
CA ASN A 58 -18.01 -6.73 -9.27
C ASN A 58 -16.54 -6.49 -8.88
N VAL A 59 -16.27 -6.12 -7.63
CA VAL A 59 -14.91 -6.06 -7.09
C VAL A 59 -14.70 -7.28 -6.22
N PHE A 60 -13.55 -7.93 -6.40
CA PHE A 60 -13.15 -9.14 -5.70
C PHE A 60 -12.07 -8.81 -4.68
N PHE A 61 -12.03 -9.54 -3.58
CA PHE A 61 -10.96 -9.46 -2.61
C PHE A 61 -10.46 -10.85 -2.23
N TYR A 62 -9.20 -10.94 -1.83
CA TYR A 62 -8.62 -12.17 -1.33
C TYR A 62 -8.87 -12.32 0.17
N ASN A 63 -9.44 -13.46 0.56
CA ASN A 63 -9.64 -13.87 1.94
C ASN A 63 -8.61 -14.94 2.32
N ALA A 64 -7.60 -14.54 3.08
CA ALA A 64 -6.51 -15.42 3.51
C ALA A 64 -6.98 -16.57 4.42
N THR A 65 -8.05 -16.37 5.20
CA THR A 65 -8.57 -17.39 6.13
C THR A 65 -9.08 -18.63 5.41
N ILE A 66 -9.74 -18.45 4.27
CA ILE A 66 -10.30 -19.54 3.47
C ILE A 66 -9.50 -19.79 2.19
N ASN A 67 -8.42 -19.05 1.97
CA ASN A 67 -7.56 -19.07 0.78
C ASN A 67 -8.37 -18.98 -0.54
N LYS A 68 -9.28 -18.00 -0.63
CA LYS A 68 -10.14 -17.79 -1.81
C LYS A 68 -10.38 -16.33 -2.10
N CYS A 69 -10.59 -16.03 -3.37
CA CYS A 69 -11.15 -14.74 -3.79
C CYS A 69 -12.67 -14.76 -3.65
N GLN A 70 -13.23 -13.66 -3.15
CA GLN A 70 -14.67 -13.49 -2.91
C GLN A 70 -15.15 -12.16 -3.52
N PRO A 71 -16.42 -12.09 -3.99
CA PRO A 71 -17.00 -10.83 -4.45
C PRO A 71 -17.28 -9.87 -3.28
N GLN A 72 -17.71 -8.64 -3.58
CA GLN A 72 -17.99 -7.57 -2.61
C GLN A 72 -16.75 -6.96 -1.95
N GLY A 73 -15.71 -6.74 -2.74
CA GLY A 73 -14.50 -6.00 -2.32
C GLY A 73 -14.68 -4.49 -2.41
N GLU A 74 -13.74 -3.77 -1.79
CA GLU A 74 -13.68 -2.30 -1.81
C GLU A 74 -12.74 -1.82 -2.94
N ALA A 75 -13.23 -0.97 -3.84
CA ALA A 75 -12.47 -0.55 -5.03
C ALA A 75 -11.21 0.28 -4.69
N GLN A 76 -11.24 0.97 -3.55
CA GLN A 76 -10.13 1.79 -3.05
C GLN A 76 -9.17 1.00 -2.15
N ASN A 77 -9.47 -0.26 -1.85
CA ASN A 77 -8.54 -1.12 -1.14
C ASN A 77 -7.58 -1.78 -2.13
N CYS A 78 -6.31 -1.88 -1.77
CA CYS A 78 -5.32 -2.58 -2.57
C CYS A 78 -5.64 -4.07 -2.74
N ASN A 79 -6.32 -4.70 -1.76
CA ASN A 79 -6.93 -6.03 -1.88
C ASN A 79 -8.25 -6.03 -2.70
N GLY A 80 -8.51 -4.99 -3.48
CA GLY A 80 -9.65 -4.86 -4.39
C GLY A 80 -9.24 -5.07 -5.84
N PHE A 81 -9.76 -6.14 -6.46
CA PHE A 81 -9.48 -6.55 -7.83
C PHE A 81 -10.73 -6.39 -8.70
N GLY A 82 -10.59 -5.89 -9.93
CA GLY A 82 -11.72 -5.77 -10.86
C GLY A 82 -12.16 -7.09 -11.49
N GLU A 83 -11.36 -8.14 -11.37
CA GLU A 83 -11.59 -9.46 -11.95
C GLU A 83 -11.24 -10.56 -10.95
N GLU A 84 -12.08 -11.59 -10.87
CA GLU A 84 -11.85 -12.76 -10.01
C GLU A 84 -10.57 -13.51 -10.41
N ASP A 85 -10.35 -13.69 -11.71
CA ASP A 85 -9.19 -14.38 -12.25
C ASP A 85 -7.87 -13.67 -11.90
N LEU A 86 -7.87 -12.33 -11.91
CA LEU A 86 -6.70 -11.55 -11.50
C LEU A 86 -6.40 -11.78 -10.01
N CYS A 87 -7.41 -11.72 -9.15
CA CYS A 87 -7.27 -12.01 -7.73
C CYS A 87 -6.71 -13.43 -7.49
N ASN A 88 -7.28 -14.44 -8.16
CA ASN A 88 -6.84 -15.82 -8.00
C ASN A 88 -5.40 -16.04 -8.46
N ARG A 89 -5.00 -15.42 -9.58
CA ARG A 89 -3.61 -15.50 -10.08
C ARG A 89 -2.62 -14.87 -9.11
N LEU A 90 -2.93 -13.68 -8.57
CA LEU A 90 -2.02 -12.93 -7.73
C LEU A 90 -1.96 -13.45 -6.28
N CYS A 91 -3.08 -13.88 -5.72
CA CYS A 91 -3.17 -14.15 -4.28
C CYS A 91 -3.31 -15.62 -3.91
N VAL A 92 -4.05 -16.42 -4.70
CA VAL A 92 -4.30 -17.84 -4.39
C VAL A 92 -3.19 -18.73 -4.95
N ARG A 93 -2.85 -18.53 -6.23
CA ARG A 93 -1.84 -19.36 -6.91
C ARG A 93 -0.41 -19.02 -6.47
N ALA A 94 -0.12 -17.75 -6.22
CA ALA A 94 1.18 -17.32 -5.71
C ALA A 94 1.42 -17.81 -4.26
N ALA A 95 0.38 -17.96 -3.45
CA ALA A 95 0.50 -18.52 -2.10
C ALA A 95 0.75 -20.05 -2.07
N ALA A 96 0.57 -20.74 -3.20
CA ALA A 96 0.75 -22.18 -3.33
C ALA A 96 2.08 -22.58 -3.99
N ALA A 97 2.88 -21.60 -4.43
CA ALA A 97 4.20 -21.77 -5.03
C ALA A 97 5.31 -21.53 -3.99
#